data_AF-A0A7Y9Y1D3-F1
#
_entry.id   AF-A0A7Y9Y1D3-F1
#
_cell.length_a   1.000
_cell.length_b   1.000
_cell.length_c   1.000
_cell.angle_alpha   90.00
_cell.angle_beta   90.00
_cell.angle_gamma   90.00
#
_symmetry.space_group_name_H-M   'P 1'
#
loop_
_entity.id
_entity.type
_entity.pdbx_description
1 polymer ?
#
loop_
_entity_poly.entity_id
_entity_poly.type
_entity_poly.pdbx_seq_one_letter_code
_entity_poly.pdbx_strand_id
1 'polypeptide(L)'
;MADAFEAFAGSVLDTGVPDYPAMLRDDLSDLGLSVAGVGAPAAPEGLHPAGVAYVVAGSRLGLASLRRDRFWGKSGGCASRYMTDDAGLNVWRAMAGWMRGARLPASEVSAICDSAVSVFALFEDGLVRSLPEHAG
;
A
#
# COMPACT_ATOMS: atom_id res chain seq x y z
N MET A 1 -9.44 -2.41 -4.64
CA MET A 1 -8.08 -1.80 -4.71
C MET A 1 -7.00 -2.87 -4.69
N ALA A 2 -7.00 -3.79 -3.71
CA ALA A 2 -6.05 -4.90 -3.65
C ALA A 2 -6.02 -5.72 -4.96
N ASP A 3 -7.20 -6.10 -5.47
CA ASP A 3 -7.33 -6.87 -6.71
C ASP A 3 -6.74 -6.15 -7.94
N ALA A 4 -6.89 -4.83 -8.02
CA ALA A 4 -6.35 -4.02 -9.12
C ALA A 4 -4.82 -3.95 -9.07
N PHE A 5 -4.26 -3.86 -7.86
CA PHE A 5 -2.82 -3.89 -7.65
C PHE A 5 -2.23 -5.27 -7.95
N GLU A 6 -2.82 -6.33 -7.43
CA GLU A 6 -2.38 -7.71 -7.66
C GLU A 6 -2.45 -8.08 -9.13
N ALA A 7 -3.57 -7.76 -9.80
CA ALA A 7 -3.73 -8.00 -11.23
C ALA A 7 -2.65 -7.27 -12.05
N PHE A 8 -2.42 -5.98 -11.78
CA PHE A 8 -1.41 -5.21 -12.51
C PHE A 8 0.02 -5.74 -12.25
N ALA A 9 0.33 -6.07 -11.00
CA ALA A 9 1.63 -6.62 -10.64
C ALA A 9 1.88 -7.97 -11.33
N GLY A 10 0.90 -8.87 -11.35
CA GLY A 10 1.02 -10.16 -12.03
C GLY A 10 1.08 -10.04 -13.55
N SER A 11 0.16 -9.28 -14.16
CA SER A 11 0.00 -9.29 -15.62
C SER A 11 0.92 -8.31 -16.35
N VAL A 12 1.30 -7.20 -15.73
CA VAL A 12 2.09 -6.12 -16.37
C VAL A 12 3.51 -6.10 -15.84
N LEU A 13 3.70 -6.27 -14.53
CA LEU A 13 5.02 -6.21 -13.91
C LEU A 13 5.72 -7.57 -13.81
N ASP A 14 5.02 -8.67 -14.14
CA ASP A 14 5.50 -10.06 -14.03
C ASP A 14 6.09 -10.35 -12.65
N THR A 15 5.37 -9.93 -11.60
CA THR A 15 5.84 -10.06 -10.23
C THR A 15 4.72 -10.50 -9.29
N GLY A 16 5.08 -11.38 -8.35
CA GLY A 16 4.19 -11.76 -7.27
C GLY A 16 4.02 -10.63 -6.26
N VAL A 17 2.83 -10.54 -5.68
CA VAL A 17 2.53 -9.58 -4.62
C VAL A 17 2.41 -10.33 -3.30
N PRO A 18 3.09 -9.89 -2.22
CA PRO A 18 2.87 -10.46 -0.90
C PRO A 18 1.43 -10.19 -0.43
N ASP A 19 0.84 -11.13 0.31
CA ASP A 19 -0.49 -10.95 0.91
C ASP A 19 -0.41 -9.96 2.09
N TYR A 20 -0.34 -8.67 1.75
CA TYR A 20 -0.30 -7.59 2.72
C TYR A 20 -1.51 -7.59 3.67
N PRO A 21 -2.76 -7.84 3.22
CA PRO A 21 -3.88 -8.00 4.13
C PRO A 21 -3.69 -9.12 5.16
N ALA A 22 -3.15 -10.29 4.78
CA ALA A 22 -2.84 -11.34 5.75
C ALA A 22 -1.75 -10.92 6.74
N MET A 23 -0.66 -10.32 6.26
CA MET A 23 0.41 -9.83 7.15
C MET A 23 -0.10 -8.83 8.18
N LEU A 24 -0.95 -7.88 7.77
CA LEU A 24 -1.54 -6.89 8.66
C LEU A 24 -2.52 -7.52 9.65
N ARG A 25 -3.33 -8.50 9.23
CA ARG A 25 -4.22 -9.24 10.14
C ARG A 25 -3.45 -9.98 11.21
N ASP A 26 -2.36 -10.66 10.84
CA ASP A 26 -1.50 -11.37 11.79
C ASP A 26 -0.81 -10.38 12.74
N ASP A 27 -0.32 -9.26 12.22
CA ASP A 27 0.31 -8.22 13.04
C ASP A 27 -0.69 -7.61 14.05
N LEU A 28 -1.93 -7.35 13.64
CA LEU A 28 -2.99 -6.87 14.54
C LEU A 28 -3.37 -7.92 15.59
N SER A 29 -3.50 -9.19 15.18
CA SER A 29 -3.83 -10.30 16.09
C SER A 29 -2.77 -10.47 17.19
N ASP A 30 -1.48 -10.38 16.84
CA ASP A 30 -0.39 -10.45 17.82
C ASP A 30 -0.39 -9.27 18.80
N LEU A 31 -0.94 -8.12 18.39
CA LEU A 31 -1.12 -6.93 19.24
C LEU A 31 -2.42 -6.98 20.06
N GLY A 32 -3.24 -8.02 19.90
CA GLY A 32 -4.58 -8.10 20.52
C GLY A 32 -5.56 -7.06 19.98
N LEU A 33 -5.28 -6.49 18.80
CA LEU A 33 -6.10 -5.50 18.13
C LEU A 33 -6.96 -6.16 17.04
N SER A 34 -8.07 -5.51 16.71
CA SER A 34 -8.95 -5.91 15.62
C SER A 34 -9.29 -4.71 14.74
N VAL A 35 -9.47 -4.94 13.44
CA VAL A 35 -10.03 -3.95 12.51
C VAL A 35 -11.54 -3.81 12.65
N ALA A 36 -12.19 -4.63 13.48
CA ALA A 36 -13.62 -4.53 13.73
C ALA A 36 -13.97 -3.15 14.29
N GLY A 37 -14.84 -2.43 13.59
CA GLY A 37 -15.26 -1.08 13.97
C GLY A 37 -14.45 0.05 13.31
N VAL A 38 -13.29 -0.25 12.70
CA VAL A 38 -12.61 0.71 11.83
C VAL A 38 -13.35 0.73 10.50
N GLY A 39 -14.13 1.78 10.25
CA GLY A 39 -14.85 1.94 9.00
C GLY A 39 -13.87 1.95 7.82
N ALA A 40 -14.15 1.16 6.77
CA ALA A 40 -13.35 1.21 5.56
C ALA A 40 -13.72 2.45 4.74
N PRO A 41 -12.72 3.22 4.23
CA PRO A 41 -13.00 4.29 3.29
C PRO A 41 -13.61 3.71 2.00
N ALA A 42 -14.57 4.43 1.41
CA ALA A 42 -15.18 4.01 0.15
C ALA A 42 -14.15 4.14 -0.98
N ALA A 43 -13.80 3.02 -1.63
CA ALA A 43 -12.90 3.05 -2.77
C ALA A 43 -13.59 3.74 -3.98
N PRO A 44 -12.98 4.76 -4.61
CA PRO A 44 -13.47 5.35 -5.83
C PRO A 44 -13.57 4.29 -6.93
N GLU A 45 -14.63 4.40 -7.73
CA GLU A 45 -14.77 3.58 -8.92
C GLU A 45 -13.82 4.05 -10.03
N GLY A 46 -13.48 3.15 -10.96
CA GLY A 46 -12.71 3.51 -12.15
C GLY A 46 -11.24 3.86 -11.93
N LEU A 47 -10.66 3.51 -10.77
CA LEU A 47 -9.22 3.70 -10.53
C LEU A 47 -8.38 2.94 -11.56
N HIS A 48 -7.42 3.63 -12.16
CA HIS A 48 -6.45 3.04 -13.07
C HIS A 48 -5.47 2.13 -12.31
N PRO A 49 -5.32 0.85 -12.69
CA PRO A 49 -4.51 -0.12 -11.95
C PRO A 49 -3.05 0.31 -11.75
N ALA A 50 -2.42 0.92 -12.76
CA ALA A 50 -1.05 1.43 -12.65
C ALA A 50 -0.90 2.55 -11.59
N GLY A 51 -1.92 3.40 -11.41
CA GLY A 51 -1.92 4.45 -10.39
C GLY A 51 -2.02 3.85 -8.98
N VAL A 52 -2.88 2.85 -8.81
CA VAL A 52 -2.96 2.06 -7.57
C VAL A 52 -1.62 1.38 -7.26
N ALA A 53 -1.04 0.70 -8.25
CA ALA A 53 0.23 0.00 -8.11
C ALA A 53 1.39 0.94 -7.78
N TYR A 54 1.42 2.14 -8.38
CA TYR A 54 2.41 3.17 -8.06
C TYR A 54 2.38 3.52 -6.57
N VAL A 55 1.20 3.81 -6.01
CA VAL A 55 1.08 4.23 -4.61
C VAL A 55 1.39 3.07 -3.66
N VAL A 56 0.79 1.90 -3.89
CA VAL A 56 0.96 0.74 -3.01
C VAL A 56 2.41 0.25 -3.02
N ALA A 57 3.03 0.07 -4.18
CA ALA A 57 4.43 -0.34 -4.28
C ALA A 57 5.37 0.76 -3.77
N GLY A 58 5.09 2.04 -4.09
CA GLY A 58 5.88 3.19 -3.66
C GLY A 58 5.93 3.35 -2.14
N SER A 59 4.84 3.02 -1.43
CA SER A 59 4.78 3.08 0.03
C SER A 59 5.88 2.23 0.71
N ARG A 60 6.39 1.19 0.04
CA ARG A 60 7.48 0.32 0.55
C ARG A 60 8.80 1.07 0.72
N LEU A 61 9.05 2.11 -0.09
CA LEU A 61 10.23 2.96 0.10
C LEU A 61 10.18 3.69 1.45
N GLY A 62 9.00 4.13 1.86
CA GLY A 62 8.77 4.75 3.17
C GLY A 62 9.05 3.78 4.32
N LEU A 63 8.65 2.51 4.18
CA LEU A 63 8.91 1.47 5.18
C LEU A 63 10.41 1.26 5.43
N ALA A 64 11.23 1.26 4.39
CA ALA A 64 12.68 1.14 4.53
C ALA A 64 13.30 2.28 5.38
N SER A 65 12.70 3.47 5.35
CA SER A 65 13.09 4.59 6.22
C SER A 65 12.55 4.41 7.64
N LEU A 66 11.27 4.03 7.81
CA LEU A 66 10.65 3.81 9.12
C LEU A 66 11.35 2.69 9.93
N ARG A 67 11.86 1.65 9.27
CA ARG A 67 12.63 0.56 9.91
C ARG A 67 13.94 1.03 10.57
N ARG A 68 14.48 2.18 10.17
CA ARG A 68 15.72 2.70 10.77
C ARG A 68 15.49 3.26 12.17
N ASP A 69 14.26 3.69 12.46
CA ASP A 69 13.89 4.13 13.79
C ASP A 69 13.57 2.92 14.66
N ARG A 70 14.22 2.80 15.82
CA ARG A 70 14.15 1.64 16.74
C ARG A 70 12.77 1.40 17.38
N PHE A 71 11.72 2.05 16.90
CA PHE A 71 10.35 1.91 17.37
C PHE A 71 9.65 0.63 16.84
N TRP A 72 10.19 -0.01 15.81
CA TRP A 72 9.52 -1.10 15.10
C TRP A 72 10.27 -2.44 15.24
N GLY A 73 9.51 -3.55 15.31
CA GLY A 73 10.04 -4.91 15.39
C GLY A 73 9.93 -5.57 16.77
N LYS A 74 10.24 -6.88 16.84
CA LYS A 74 10.14 -7.69 18.07
C LYS A 74 10.94 -7.12 19.25
N SER A 75 12.04 -6.42 18.99
CA SER A 75 12.82 -5.74 20.02
C SER A 75 12.12 -4.54 20.67
N GLY A 76 11.08 -3.99 20.03
CA GLY A 76 10.19 -2.97 20.56
C GLY A 76 8.82 -3.50 21.01
N GLY A 77 8.60 -4.82 21.00
CA GLY A 77 7.33 -5.44 21.39
C GLY A 77 6.23 -5.42 20.32
N CYS A 78 6.53 -5.00 19.08
CA CYS A 78 5.53 -4.88 18.02
C CYS A 78 5.64 -6.01 16.98
N ALA A 79 4.49 -6.57 16.61
CA ALA A 79 4.38 -7.36 15.39
C ALA A 79 4.75 -6.50 14.17
N SER A 80 5.43 -7.09 13.19
CA SER A 80 6.16 -6.31 12.17
C SER A 80 6.31 -7.03 10.84
N ARG A 81 5.50 -8.06 10.56
CA ARG A 81 5.57 -8.81 9.29
C ARG A 81 5.43 -7.87 8.11
N TYR A 82 4.43 -6.99 8.15
CA TYR A 82 4.21 -6.01 7.09
C TYR A 82 5.36 -4.99 6.97
N MET A 83 5.90 -4.55 8.11
CA MET A 83 6.98 -3.56 8.16
C MET A 83 8.34 -4.14 7.74
N THR A 84 8.52 -5.46 7.88
CA THR A 84 9.77 -6.14 7.59
C THR A 84 9.81 -6.82 6.24
N ASP A 85 8.71 -6.75 5.47
CA ASP A 85 8.64 -7.30 4.13
C ASP A 85 9.60 -6.59 3.17
N ASP A 86 10.53 -7.37 2.63
CA ASP A 86 11.47 -6.93 1.60
C ASP A 86 10.97 -7.30 0.19
N ALA A 87 9.98 -8.20 0.06
CA ALA A 87 9.46 -8.63 -1.24
C ALA A 87 8.72 -7.48 -1.95
N GLY A 88 8.05 -6.60 -1.20
CA GLY A 88 7.42 -5.39 -1.75
C GLY A 88 8.38 -4.43 -2.46
N LEU A 89 9.67 -4.42 -2.09
CA LEU A 89 10.67 -3.62 -2.80
C LEU A 89 10.93 -4.14 -4.22
N ASN A 90 10.74 -5.43 -4.47
CA ASN A 90 10.85 -5.98 -5.82
C ASN A 90 9.71 -5.48 -6.72
N VAL A 91 8.49 -5.39 -6.19
CA VAL A 91 7.35 -4.81 -6.91
C VAL A 91 7.61 -3.35 -7.28
N TRP A 92 8.19 -2.56 -6.37
CA TRP A 92 8.59 -1.18 -6.67
C TRP A 92 9.64 -1.10 -7.79
N ARG A 93 10.67 -1.95 -7.74
CA ARG A 93 11.71 -1.98 -8.79
C ARG A 93 11.14 -2.31 -10.15
N ALA A 94 10.23 -3.30 -10.22
CA ALA A 94 9.53 -3.67 -11.46
C ALA A 94 8.67 -2.50 -11.97
N MET A 95 7.89 -1.86 -11.07
CA MET A 95 7.09 -0.68 -11.40
C MET A 95 7.94 0.48 -11.93
N ALA A 96 9.06 0.79 -11.29
CA ALA A 96 9.99 1.83 -11.75
C ALA A 96 10.60 1.49 -13.11
N GLY A 97 10.86 0.20 -13.38
CA GLY A 97 11.29 -0.29 -14.69
C GLY A 97 10.24 -0.06 -15.76
N TRP A 98 9.00 -0.48 -15.50
CA TRP A 98 7.87 -0.28 -16.39
C TRP A 98 7.64 1.21 -16.71
N MET A 99 7.62 2.09 -15.70
CA MET A 99 7.42 3.53 -15.90
C MET A 99 8.48 4.17 -16.81
N ARG A 100 9.75 3.74 -16.73
CA ARG A 100 10.81 4.26 -17.62
C ARG A 100 10.62 3.82 -19.08
N GLY A 101 10.14 2.60 -19.27
CA GLY A 101 9.93 1.99 -20.59
C GLY A 101 8.60 2.38 -21.24
N ALA A 102 7.60 2.72 -20.43
CA ALA A 102 6.25 2.98 -20.90
C ALA A 102 6.20 4.16 -21.89
N ARG A 103 5.37 4.01 -22.93
CA ARG A 103 5.07 5.04 -23.93
C ARG A 103 3.55 5.13 -24.02
N LEU A 104 2.98 5.93 -23.13
CA LEU A 104 1.55 6.09 -22.97
C LEU A 104 1.10 7.44 -23.55
N PRO A 105 -0.12 7.53 -24.12
CA PRO A 105 -0.71 8.81 -24.48
C PRO A 105 -0.93 9.69 -23.25
N ALA A 106 -0.90 11.01 -23.44
CA ALA A 106 -1.01 11.98 -22.35
C ALA A 106 -2.31 11.81 -21.53
N SER A 107 -3.41 11.40 -22.17
CA SER A 107 -4.68 11.12 -21.50
C SER A 107 -4.58 9.94 -20.53
N GLU A 108 -3.84 8.90 -20.89
CA GLU A 108 -3.64 7.74 -20.02
C GLU A 108 -2.71 8.08 -18.85
N VAL A 109 -1.66 8.86 -19.10
CA VAL A 109 -0.81 9.39 -18.02
C VAL A 109 -1.63 10.22 -17.03
N SER A 110 -2.53 11.09 -17.51
CA SER A 110 -3.42 11.86 -16.64
C SER A 110 -4.29 10.94 -15.77
N ALA A 111 -4.94 9.95 -16.37
CA ALA A 111 -5.80 9.00 -15.64
C ALA A 111 -5.03 8.21 -14.57
N ILE A 112 -3.78 7.83 -14.86
CA ILE A 112 -2.88 7.17 -13.89
C ILE A 112 -2.58 8.10 -12.72
N CYS A 113 -2.23 9.36 -12.99
CA CYS A 113 -1.95 10.36 -11.97
C CYS A 113 -3.19 10.65 -11.10
N ASP A 114 -4.34 10.86 -11.71
CA ASP A 114 -5.61 11.14 -11.01
C ASP A 114 -6.00 9.98 -10.08
N SER A 115 -5.76 8.75 -10.54
CA SER A 115 -5.96 7.53 -9.75
C SER A 115 -4.99 7.45 -8.58
N ALA A 116 -3.71 7.79 -8.79
CA ALA A 116 -2.71 7.81 -7.72
C ALA A 116 -3.07 8.85 -6.64
N VAL A 117 -3.49 10.06 -7.04
CA VAL A 117 -3.97 11.10 -6.11
C VAL A 117 -5.17 10.61 -5.30
N SER A 118 -6.13 9.97 -5.97
CA SER A 118 -7.31 9.40 -5.32
C SER A 118 -6.94 8.30 -4.31
N VAL A 119 -5.95 7.46 -4.63
CA VAL A 119 -5.46 6.42 -3.70
C VAL A 119 -4.75 7.04 -2.49
N PHE A 120 -3.96 8.11 -2.67
CA PHE A 120 -3.40 8.85 -1.53
C PHE A 120 -4.48 9.40 -0.60
N ALA A 121 -5.54 10.00 -1.17
CA ALA A 121 -6.67 10.50 -0.38
C ALA A 121 -7.37 9.39 0.42
N LEU A 122 -7.43 8.16 -0.10
CA LEU A 122 -7.98 7.01 0.64
C LEU A 122 -7.10 6.57 1.81
N PHE A 123 -5.78 6.63 1.67
CA PHE A 123 -4.88 6.38 2.78
C PHE A 123 -5.05 7.44 3.88
N GLU A 124 -5.27 8.70 3.51
CA GLU A 124 -5.56 9.78 4.45
C GLU A 124 -6.89 9.56 5.19
N ASP A 125 -7.99 9.27 4.48
CA ASP A 125 -9.29 8.96 5.11
C ASP A 125 -9.19 7.71 6.01
N GLY A 126 -8.49 6.67 5.55
CA GLY A 126 -8.24 5.47 6.33
C GLY A 126 -7.45 5.76 7.62
N LEU A 127 -6.43 6.62 7.55
CA LEU A 127 -5.69 7.05 8.73
C LEU A 127 -6.61 7.78 9.71
N VAL A 128 -7.38 8.77 9.24
CA VAL A 128 -8.31 9.53 10.09
C VAL A 128 -9.31 8.62 10.81
N ARG A 129 -9.86 7.62 10.10
CA ARG A 129 -10.80 6.64 10.68
C ARG A 129 -10.15 5.66 11.64
N SER A 130 -8.84 5.42 11.52
CA SER A 130 -8.10 4.51 12.39
C SER A 130 -7.63 5.14 13.69
N LEU A 131 -7.67 6.48 13.78
CA LEU A 131 -7.39 7.17 15.02
C LEU A 131 -8.53 6.89 16.01
N PRO A 132 -8.23 6.61 17.29
CA PRO A 132 -9.27 6.48 18.29
C PRO A 132 -10.11 7.77 18.31
N GLU A 133 -11.43 7.67 18.34
CA GLU A 133 -12.23 8.78 18.84
C GLU A 133 -11.72 9.06 20.25
N HIS A 134 -11.04 10.19 20.47
CA HIS A 134 -10.97 11.01 21.70
C HIS A 134 -9.76 11.97 21.66
N ALA A 135 -10.03 13.20 21.24
CA ALA A 135 -9.41 14.39 21.82
C ALA A 135 -10.51 15.45 21.99
N GLY A 136 -11.40 15.19 22.95
CA GLY A 136 -12.46 16.07 23.42
C GLY A 136 -12.90 15.64 24.80
#